data_AF-A0AAE1GH07-F1
#
_entry.id   AF-A0AAE1GH07-F1
#
_cell.length_a   1.000
_cell.length_b   1.000
_cell.length_c   1.000
_cell.angle_alpha   90.00
_cell.angle_beta   90.00
_cell.angle_gamma   90.00
#
_symmetry.space_group_name_H-M   'P 1'
#
loop_
_entity.id
_entity.type
_entity.pdbx_description
1 polymer ?
#
loop_
_entity_poly.entity_id
_entity_poly.type
_entity_poly.pdbx_seq_one_letter_code
_entity_poly.pdbx_strand_id
1 'polypeptide(L)'
;MFILQVFFIVALACLTSSSGEGVQPASFCSLPFWELDGDCFYVHDTKLNWHDARHFCTSLSGDNSEETGMATLKDCDQFSIIWQHLSTEFGPDGYWMGGTDEGQEGNWHWVTGESMPMGHPYWIHGEPHKHPEYNCMAYQQNTGYFVSWGCENELYFLCQEY
;
A
#
# COMPACT_ATOMS: atom_id res chain seq x y z
N MET A 1 -78.15 -31.81 -1.90
CA MET A 1 -77.16 -32.06 -0.83
C MET A 1 -76.37 -33.28 -1.28
N PHE A 2 -75.18 -33.24 -1.86
CA PHE A 2 -74.09 -32.26 -1.97
C PHE A 2 -73.63 -32.08 -3.44
N ILE A 3 -72.79 -31.07 -3.66
CA ILE A 3 -72.45 -30.40 -4.93
C ILE A 3 -71.13 -30.89 -5.52
N LEU A 4 -71.11 -30.88 -6.86
CA LEU A 4 -70.07 -30.83 -7.90
C LEU A 4 -68.57 -30.81 -7.56
N GLN A 5 -67.88 -31.69 -8.31
CA GLN A 5 -66.73 -31.49 -9.22
C GLN A 5 -65.49 -30.68 -8.81
N VAL A 6 -64.38 -31.40 -9.00
CA VAL A 6 -62.96 -31.05 -8.97
C VAL A 6 -62.62 -29.82 -9.81
N PHE A 7 -61.91 -28.86 -9.21
CA PHE A 7 -60.99 -27.97 -9.92
C PHE A 7 -59.66 -27.90 -9.16
N PHE A 8 -58.63 -28.46 -9.80
CA PHE A 8 -57.22 -28.21 -9.49
C PHE A 8 -56.93 -26.72 -9.77
N ILE A 9 -56.61 -25.95 -8.74
CA ILE A 9 -55.94 -24.67 -8.91
C ILE A 9 -54.48 -24.89 -8.49
N VAL A 10 -53.62 -25.00 -9.50
CA VAL A 10 -52.17 -24.87 -9.34
C VAL A 10 -51.92 -23.39 -9.03
N ALA A 11 -51.64 -23.08 -7.77
CA ALA A 11 -51.22 -21.74 -7.38
C ALA A 11 -49.78 -21.51 -7.87
N LEU A 12 -49.67 -20.61 -8.83
CA LEU A 12 -48.43 -20.07 -9.38
C LEU A 12 -47.62 -19.39 -8.27
N ALA A 13 -46.30 -19.57 -8.33
CA ALA A 13 -45.30 -19.18 -7.36
C ALA A 13 -45.41 -17.74 -6.82
N CYS A 14 -45.23 -17.59 -5.52
CA CYS A 14 -44.43 -16.50 -4.99
C CYS A 14 -43.28 -17.14 -4.21
N LEU A 15 -42.24 -17.57 -4.93
CA LEU A 15 -40.94 -17.79 -4.33
C LEU A 15 -40.45 -16.41 -3.90
N THR A 16 -40.66 -16.04 -2.63
CA THR A 16 -39.82 -14.99 -2.06
C THR A 16 -38.44 -15.59 -1.93
N SER A 17 -37.60 -15.42 -2.96
CA SER A 17 -36.17 -15.45 -2.73
C SER A 17 -35.87 -14.25 -1.85
N SER A 18 -35.84 -14.45 -0.53
CA SER A 18 -34.96 -13.63 0.28
C SER A 18 -33.54 -14.08 -0.05
N SER A 19 -33.03 -13.64 -1.19
CA SER A 19 -31.60 -13.41 -1.30
C SER A 19 -31.34 -12.32 -0.28
N GLY A 20 -31.04 -12.72 0.95
CA GLY A 20 -30.09 -11.95 1.73
C GLY A 20 -28.83 -11.93 0.88
N GLU A 21 -28.72 -10.92 0.02
CA GLU A 21 -27.43 -10.48 -0.46
C GLU A 21 -26.70 -10.12 0.83
N GLY A 22 -25.87 -11.05 1.31
CA GLY A 22 -24.87 -10.72 2.29
C GLY A 22 -24.08 -9.59 1.66
N VAL A 23 -24.32 -8.37 2.13
CA VAL A 23 -23.49 -7.21 1.84
C VAL A 23 -22.09 -7.67 2.19
N GLN A 24 -21.28 -7.98 1.18
CA GLN A 24 -19.84 -8.13 1.38
C GLN A 24 -19.40 -6.82 2.03
N PRO A 25 -18.73 -6.83 3.18
CA PRO A 25 -18.16 -5.61 3.70
C PRO A 25 -17.32 -5.00 2.57
N ALA A 26 -17.54 -3.70 2.31
CA ALA A 26 -16.69 -2.96 1.38
C ALA A 26 -15.23 -3.22 1.78
N SER A 27 -14.36 -3.49 0.80
CA SER A 27 -12.94 -3.68 1.08
C SER A 27 -12.42 -2.43 1.78
N PHE A 28 -11.66 -2.61 2.87
CA PHE A 28 -11.10 -1.52 3.65
C PHE A 28 -10.17 -0.65 2.80
N CYS A 29 -9.43 -1.27 1.88
CA CYS A 29 -8.63 -0.58 0.88
C CYS A 29 -9.34 -0.57 -0.48
N SER A 30 -9.15 0.50 -1.25
CA SER A 30 -9.53 0.53 -2.66
C SER A 30 -8.57 -0.34 -3.48
N LEU A 31 -9.06 -0.96 -4.56
CA LEU A 31 -8.14 -1.62 -5.49
C LEU A 31 -7.24 -0.57 -6.17
N PRO A 32 -5.92 -0.81 -6.34
CA PRO A 32 -5.21 -2.08 -6.20
C PRO A 32 -4.48 -2.29 -4.85
N PHE A 33 -4.84 -1.56 -3.79
CA PHE A 33 -4.17 -1.61 -2.50
C PHE A 33 -4.56 -2.84 -1.68
N TRP A 34 -3.62 -3.30 -0.86
CA TRP A 34 -3.77 -4.41 0.07
C TRP A 34 -3.68 -3.88 1.51
N GLU A 35 -4.54 -4.41 2.37
CA GLU A 35 -4.50 -4.09 3.79
C GLU A 35 -3.30 -4.77 4.46
N LEU A 36 -2.41 -3.98 5.05
CA LEU A 36 -1.30 -4.43 5.89
C LEU A 36 -1.25 -3.56 7.14
N ASP A 37 -1.39 -4.19 8.32
CA ASP A 37 -1.38 -3.51 9.62
C ASP A 37 -2.44 -2.39 9.77
N GLY A 38 -3.58 -2.55 9.11
CA GLY A 38 -4.67 -1.57 9.13
C GLY A 38 -4.44 -0.32 8.26
N ASP A 39 -3.39 -0.32 7.45
CA ASP A 39 -3.12 0.67 6.40
C ASP A 39 -3.13 -0.01 5.01
N CYS A 40 -3.20 0.79 3.96
CA CYS A 40 -3.39 0.30 2.58
C CYS A 40 -2.16 0.53 1.71
N PHE A 41 -1.56 -0.54 1.19
CA PHE A 41 -0.31 -0.48 0.42
C PHE A 41 -0.42 -1.13 -0.96
N TYR A 42 0.28 -0.56 -1.92
CA TYR A 42 0.38 -1.09 -3.28
C TYR A 42 1.83 -1.11 -3.76
N VAL A 43 2.31 -2.27 -4.19
CA VAL A 43 3.64 -2.42 -4.81
C VAL A 43 3.49 -2.31 -6.32
N HIS A 44 4.22 -1.38 -6.93
CA HIS A 44 4.30 -1.28 -8.39
C HIS A 44 5.52 -2.05 -8.93
N ASP A 45 5.29 -2.87 -9.94
CA ASP A 45 6.27 -3.80 -10.53
C ASP A 45 6.98 -3.24 -11.78
N THR A 46 6.85 -1.95 -12.04
CA THR A 46 7.66 -1.22 -13.02
C THR A 46 8.61 -0.29 -12.27
N LYS A 47 9.89 -0.36 -12.62
CA LYS A 47 10.91 0.45 -11.97
C LYS A 47 10.85 1.89 -12.46
N LEU A 48 10.90 2.85 -11.53
CA LEU A 48 10.93 4.29 -11.81
C LEU A 48 11.96 4.98 -10.90
N ASN A 49 12.42 6.16 -11.29
CA ASN A 49 13.13 7.05 -10.37
C ASN A 49 12.19 7.51 -9.23
N TRP A 50 12.78 7.99 -8.13
CA TRP A 50 12.00 8.29 -6.92
C TRP A 50 10.93 9.37 -7.15
N HIS A 51 11.24 10.39 -7.94
CA HIS A 51 10.31 11.48 -8.24
C HIS A 51 9.13 11.03 -9.12
N ASP A 52 9.39 10.21 -10.14
CA ASP A 52 8.36 9.63 -11.00
C ASP A 52 7.51 8.61 -10.24
N ALA A 53 8.11 7.80 -9.37
CA ALA A 53 7.38 6.93 -8.45
C ALA A 53 6.45 7.73 -7.53
N ARG A 54 6.93 8.85 -6.98
CA ARG A 54 6.11 9.76 -6.17
C ARG A 54 4.94 10.31 -6.96
N HIS A 55 5.19 10.80 -8.17
CA HIS A 55 4.13 11.31 -9.06
C HIS A 55 3.11 10.23 -9.38
N PHE A 56 3.56 9.02 -9.72
CA PHE A 56 2.69 7.89 -9.97
C PHE A 56 1.79 7.61 -8.76
N CYS A 57 2.37 7.47 -7.57
CA CYS A 57 1.57 7.17 -6.38
C CYS A 57 0.53 8.24 -6.12
N THR A 58 0.88 9.53 -6.22
CA THR A 58 -0.11 10.62 -6.04
C THR A 58 -1.22 10.63 -7.10
N SER A 59 -0.94 10.11 -8.30
CA SER A 59 -1.91 10.05 -9.40
C SER A 59 -2.95 8.93 -9.23
N LEU A 60 -2.76 8.03 -8.27
CA LEU A 60 -3.74 6.98 -7.94
C LEU A 60 -4.94 7.51 -7.16
N SER A 61 -4.86 8.76 -6.65
CA SER A 61 -5.94 9.39 -5.90
C SER A 61 -7.19 9.46 -6.78
N GLY A 62 -8.22 8.70 -6.41
CA GLY A 62 -9.49 8.67 -7.13
C GLY A 62 -10.39 9.85 -6.77
N ASP A 63 -11.57 9.89 -7.40
CA ASP A 63 -12.61 10.90 -7.12
C ASP A 63 -13.22 10.79 -5.69
N ASN A 64 -12.84 9.76 -4.92
CA ASN A 64 -13.51 9.30 -3.71
C ASN A 64 -12.84 9.77 -2.40
N SER A 65 -12.02 10.82 -2.44
CA SER A 65 -11.46 11.56 -1.29
C SER A 65 -10.34 10.91 -0.46
N GLU A 66 -9.90 9.70 -0.76
CA GLU A 66 -8.69 9.13 -0.15
C GLU A 66 -7.45 9.64 -0.89
N GLU A 67 -6.51 10.23 -0.15
CA GLU A 67 -5.26 10.73 -0.70
C GLU A 67 -4.29 9.57 -0.87
N THR A 68 -3.57 9.52 -1.98
CA THR A 68 -2.53 8.51 -2.20
C THR A 68 -1.17 9.17 -2.35
N GLY A 69 -0.12 8.43 -1.99
CA GLY A 69 1.25 8.93 -2.09
C GLY A 69 2.26 7.80 -1.92
N MET A 70 3.54 8.14 -1.87
CA MET A 70 4.55 7.13 -1.57
C MET A 70 4.35 6.60 -0.15
N ALA A 71 4.61 5.30 0.04
CA ALA A 71 4.42 4.66 1.32
C ALA A 71 5.33 5.24 2.41
N THR A 72 4.75 5.46 3.58
CA THR A 72 5.45 5.86 4.80
C THR A 72 5.32 4.76 5.84
N LEU A 73 6.07 4.85 6.94
CA LEU A 73 5.92 3.94 8.05
C LEU A 73 5.55 4.67 9.32
N LYS A 74 4.58 4.09 10.01
CA LYS A 74 4.12 4.53 11.32
C LYS A 74 5.05 4.10 12.46
N ASP A 75 5.45 2.82 12.47
CA ASP A 75 6.24 2.23 13.55
C ASP A 75 7.02 0.98 13.14
N CYS A 76 7.64 0.31 14.12
CA CYS A 76 8.49 -0.87 13.91
C CYS A 76 7.68 -2.15 13.60
N ASP A 77 6.42 -2.22 14.02
CA ASP A 77 5.57 -3.39 13.76
C ASP A 77 5.16 -3.36 12.29
N GLN A 78 4.71 -2.20 11.80
CA GLN A 78 4.41 -2.00 10.38
C GLN A 78 5.64 -2.24 9.49
N PHE A 79 6.82 -1.75 9.91
CA PHE A 79 8.08 -2.05 9.21
C PHE A 79 8.30 -3.55 9.02
N SER A 80 8.10 -4.33 10.09
CA SER A 80 8.31 -5.77 10.07
C SER A 80 7.28 -6.49 9.19
N ILE A 81 6.03 -6.02 9.19
CA ILE A 81 4.94 -6.57 8.36
C ILE A 81 5.19 -6.29 6.89
N ILE A 82 5.55 -5.05 6.52
CA ILE A 82 5.87 -4.69 5.13
C ILE A 82 7.10 -5.47 4.66
N TRP A 83 8.14 -5.59 5.49
CA TRP A 83 9.29 -6.44 5.16
C TRP A 83 8.82 -7.86 4.85
N GLN A 84 8.08 -8.49 5.76
CA GLN A 84 7.64 -9.87 5.58
C GLN A 84 6.85 -10.01 4.27
N HIS A 85 5.92 -9.09 4.00
CA HIS A 85 5.12 -9.10 2.77
C HIS A 85 5.99 -8.97 1.52
N LEU A 86 6.93 -8.02 1.50
CA LEU A 86 7.87 -7.85 0.39
C LEU A 86 8.71 -9.11 0.19
N SER A 87 9.18 -9.75 1.26
CA SER A 87 10.00 -10.96 1.19
C SER A 87 9.24 -12.22 0.77
N THR A 88 7.94 -12.33 1.04
CA THR A 88 7.16 -13.52 0.67
C THR A 88 6.58 -13.41 -0.73
N GLU A 89 6.05 -12.24 -1.08
CA GLU A 89 5.33 -12.04 -2.33
C GLU A 89 6.23 -11.53 -3.46
N PHE A 90 7.35 -10.88 -3.12
CA PHE A 90 8.25 -10.26 -4.09
C PHE A 90 9.69 -10.79 -3.93
N GLY A 91 10.45 -10.82 -5.03
CA GLY A 91 11.84 -11.29 -5.04
C GLY A 91 12.83 -10.25 -4.47
N PRO A 92 14.12 -10.62 -4.28
CA PRO A 92 15.13 -9.71 -3.75
C PRO A 92 15.41 -8.53 -4.68
N ASP A 93 14.95 -7.34 -4.28
CA ASP A 93 15.16 -6.07 -4.98
C ASP A 93 15.17 -4.88 -4.00
N GLY A 94 15.34 -3.67 -4.53
CA GLY A 94 15.16 -2.40 -3.83
C GLY A 94 13.80 -1.78 -4.12
N TYR A 95 13.23 -1.13 -3.12
CA TYR A 95 11.91 -0.53 -3.20
C TYR A 95 11.95 0.92 -2.70
N TRP A 96 11.58 1.88 -3.55
CA TRP A 96 11.38 3.24 -3.08
C TRP A 96 10.21 3.33 -2.11
N MET A 97 10.42 4.13 -1.07
CA MET A 97 9.40 4.57 -0.11
C MET A 97 9.52 6.08 0.06
N GLY A 98 8.57 6.68 0.77
CA GLY A 98 8.41 8.13 0.86
C GLY A 98 9.45 8.88 1.70
N GLY A 99 10.62 8.30 1.97
CA GLY A 99 11.67 8.97 2.75
C GLY A 99 12.61 9.80 1.89
N THR A 100 12.88 11.04 2.29
CA THR A 100 13.85 11.92 1.61
C THR A 100 14.48 12.93 2.56
N ASP A 101 15.67 13.43 2.22
CA ASP A 101 16.30 14.60 2.83
C ASP A 101 16.71 15.68 1.80
N GLU A 102 16.17 15.65 0.57
CA GLU A 102 16.48 16.63 -0.51
C GLU A 102 16.30 18.09 -0.06
N GLY A 103 15.40 18.36 0.88
CA GLY A 103 15.18 19.69 1.43
C GLY A 103 16.30 20.19 2.33
N GLN A 104 16.97 19.28 3.06
CA GLN A 104 18.09 19.59 3.93
C GLN A 104 18.87 18.31 4.28
N GLU A 105 20.07 18.21 3.73
CA GLU A 105 21.01 17.09 3.96
C GLU A 105 21.11 16.69 5.44
N GLY A 106 20.89 15.41 5.71
CA GLY A 106 20.91 14.82 7.04
C GLY A 106 19.62 14.97 7.84
N ASN A 107 18.59 15.65 7.31
CA ASN A 107 17.28 15.79 7.93
C ASN A 107 16.20 15.01 7.14
N TRP A 108 16.17 13.71 7.41
CA TRP A 108 15.26 12.76 6.77
C TRP A 108 13.83 12.88 7.28
N HIS A 109 12.90 12.98 6.34
CA HIS A 109 11.48 13.08 6.59
C HIS A 109 10.69 12.21 5.61
N TRP A 110 9.52 11.78 6.06
CA TRP A 110 8.52 11.20 5.19
C TRP A 110 7.93 12.28 4.29
N VAL A 111 7.41 11.91 3.12
CA VAL A 111 6.73 12.84 2.20
C VAL A 111 5.50 13.53 2.80
N THR A 112 4.96 12.98 3.89
CA THR A 112 3.88 13.52 4.74
C THR A 112 4.38 14.58 5.74
N GLY A 113 5.70 14.69 5.94
CA GLY A 113 6.36 15.75 6.71
C GLY A 113 6.89 15.33 8.08
N GLU A 114 6.52 14.15 8.59
CA GLU A 114 7.04 13.63 9.84
C GLU A 114 8.53 13.24 9.71
N SER A 115 9.29 13.42 10.79
CA SER A 115 10.69 12.99 10.83
C SER A 115 10.79 11.47 10.81
N MET A 116 11.76 10.96 10.05
CA MET A 116 12.03 9.52 10.02
C MET A 116 12.78 9.06 11.27
N PRO A 117 12.54 7.82 11.75
CA PRO A 117 13.41 7.21 12.74
C PRO A 117 14.80 6.96 12.13
N MET A 118 15.85 7.32 12.86
CA MET A 118 17.23 7.18 12.40
C MET A 118 17.96 6.03 13.11
N GLY A 119 18.86 5.36 12.37
CA GLY A 119 19.66 4.24 12.88
C GLY A 119 18.88 2.92 12.98
N HIS A 120 19.42 2.00 13.78
CA HIS A 120 18.81 0.69 13.98
C HIS A 120 17.47 0.81 14.73
N PRO A 121 16.46 -0.02 14.40
CA PRO A 121 16.52 -1.19 13.51
C PRO A 121 16.27 -0.89 12.03
N TYR A 122 16.04 0.37 11.65
CA TYR A 122 15.56 0.71 10.31
C TYR A 122 16.69 0.80 9.28
N TRP A 123 17.74 1.56 9.58
CA TRP A 123 18.82 1.84 8.63
C TRP A 123 19.96 0.82 8.79
N ILE A 124 20.53 0.38 7.66
CA ILE A 124 21.73 -0.46 7.70
C ILE A 124 22.91 0.35 8.25
N HIS A 125 23.87 -0.35 8.87
CA HIS A 125 25.05 0.29 9.42
C HIS A 125 25.81 1.10 8.34
N GLY A 126 25.96 2.40 8.59
CA GLY A 126 26.64 3.34 7.68
C GLY A 126 25.69 4.24 6.87
N GLU A 127 24.39 3.99 6.95
CA GLU A 127 23.33 4.80 6.34
C GLU A 127 22.61 5.73 7.34
N PRO A 128 21.94 6.77 6.85
CA PRO A 128 22.02 7.30 5.49
C PRO A 128 23.39 7.92 5.20
N HIS A 129 23.78 7.92 3.92
CA HIS A 129 24.91 8.69 3.43
C HIS A 129 24.62 10.18 3.61
N LYS A 130 25.60 10.91 4.16
CA LYS A 130 25.52 12.36 4.32
C LYS A 130 26.11 13.04 3.08
N HIS A 131 25.45 12.88 1.94
CA HIS A 131 25.92 13.40 0.67
C HIS A 131 24.75 13.77 -0.27
N PRO A 132 24.78 14.95 -0.93
CA PRO A 132 23.65 15.49 -1.71
C PRO A 132 23.21 14.67 -2.93
N GLU A 133 23.87 13.55 -3.21
CA GLU A 133 23.51 12.64 -4.30
C GLU A 133 22.67 11.46 -3.80
N TYR A 134 22.48 11.29 -2.49
CA TYR A 134 21.86 10.13 -1.87
C TYR A 134 20.65 10.54 -1.02
N ASN A 135 19.70 11.25 -1.63
CA ASN A 135 18.64 11.92 -0.89
C ASN A 135 17.30 11.18 -0.87
N CYS A 136 17.25 9.96 -1.41
CA CYS A 136 16.03 9.18 -1.54
C CYS A 136 16.17 7.83 -0.83
N MET A 137 15.21 7.50 0.03
CA MET A 137 15.25 6.27 0.82
C MET A 137 14.66 5.11 0.03
N ALA A 138 15.42 4.03 -0.05
CA ALA A 138 14.95 2.73 -0.50
C ALA A 138 14.95 1.74 0.66
N TYR A 139 13.95 0.87 0.68
CA TYR A 139 13.98 -0.37 1.42
C TYR A 139 14.71 -1.44 0.60
N GLN A 140 15.71 -2.09 1.18
CA GLN A 140 16.52 -3.10 0.51
C GLN A 140 16.17 -4.50 1.05
N GLN A 141 15.44 -5.30 0.27
CA GLN A 141 14.86 -6.55 0.76
C GLN A 141 15.90 -7.60 1.18
N ASN A 142 17.04 -7.65 0.49
CA ASN A 142 18.12 -8.61 0.78
C ASN A 142 18.78 -8.38 2.14
N THR A 143 18.79 -7.15 2.65
CA THR A 143 19.36 -6.82 3.96
C THR A 143 18.28 -6.62 5.01
N GLY A 144 17.07 -6.24 4.61
CA GLY A 144 15.97 -5.95 5.51
C GLY A 144 16.01 -4.54 6.11
N TYR A 145 16.74 -3.62 5.49
CA TYR A 145 16.98 -2.27 6.03
C TYR A 145 16.75 -1.17 4.99
N PHE A 146 16.63 0.05 5.49
CA PHE A 146 16.70 1.27 4.71
C PHE A 146 18.13 1.59 4.30
N VAL A 147 18.23 2.10 3.07
CA VAL A 147 19.43 2.69 2.49
C VAL A 147 19.08 4.03 1.87
N SER A 148 20.04 4.94 1.89
CA SER A 148 19.96 6.15 1.08
C SER A 148 20.53 5.86 -0.31
N TRP A 149 19.89 6.38 -1.35
CA TRP A 149 20.27 6.09 -2.73
C TRP A 149 20.02 7.30 -3.61
N GLY A 150 20.69 7.32 -4.77
CA GLY A 150 20.47 8.39 -5.74
C GLY A 150 19.08 8.34 -6.34
N CYS A 151 18.36 9.45 -6.25
CA CYS A 151 16.95 9.55 -6.65
C CYS A 151 16.70 9.16 -8.11
N GLU A 152 17.71 9.35 -8.98
CA GLU A 152 17.68 8.98 -10.42
C GLU A 152 17.74 7.48 -10.70
N ASN A 153 17.96 6.63 -9.69
CA ASN A 153 17.98 5.19 -9.89
C ASN A 153 16.57 4.65 -10.05
N GLU A 154 16.41 3.64 -10.92
CA GLU A 154 15.11 3.02 -11.14
C GLU A 154 14.95 1.81 -10.22
N LEU A 155 13.99 1.89 -9.29
CA LEU A 155 13.62 0.81 -8.38
C LEU A 155 12.12 0.53 -8.45
N TYR A 156 11.69 -0.63 -7.98
CA TYR A 156 10.27 -0.84 -7.64
C TYR A 156 9.89 0.11 -6.52
N PHE A 157 8.60 0.26 -6.22
CA PHE A 157 8.19 1.24 -5.21
C PHE A 157 6.84 0.90 -4.58
N LEU A 158 6.64 1.46 -3.39
CA LEU A 158 5.41 1.29 -2.63
C LEU A 158 4.62 2.60 -2.63
N CYS A 159 3.35 2.49 -2.97
CA CYS A 159 2.34 3.51 -2.73
C CYS A 159 1.52 3.17 -1.49
N GLN A 160 0.96 4.20 -0.87
CA GLN A 160 0.03 4.11 0.25
C GLN A 160 -1.22 4.94 -0.05
N GLU A 161 -2.35 4.44 0.42
CA GLU A 161 -3.64 5.13 0.51
C GLU A 161 -3.83 5.57 1.97
N TYR A 162 -4.10 6.87 2.18
CA TYR A 162 -4.12 7.57 3.47
C TYR A 162 -5.54 7.92 3.93
#